data_AF-A0A011MSL7-F1
#
_entry.id   AF-A0A011MSL7-F1
#
_cell.length_a   1.000
_cell.length_b   1.000
_cell.length_c   1.000
_cell.angle_alpha   90.00
_cell.angle_beta   90.00
_cell.angle_gamma   90.00
#
_symmetry.space_group_name_H-M   'P 1'
#
loop_
_entity.id
_entity.type
_entity.pdbx_description
1 polymer ?
#
loop_
_entity_poly.entity_id
_entity_poly.type
_entity_poly.pdbx_seq_one_letter_code
_entity_poly.pdbx_strand_id
1 'polypeptide(L)'
;MNPALGALEQLSALSLVMLENARNSDWESLLQHEAQRRKLIEALPADLAAEVPAAAADDARTLIESCQRCDTGIRALVACRQAELRVVLRQPAGVMNGPAHSAP
;
A
#
# COMPACT_ATOMS: atom_id res chain seq x y z
N MET A 1 1.19 28.69 -5.88
CA MET A 1 1.23 27.34 -5.25
C MET A 1 2.45 26.62 -5.79
N ASN A 2 3.28 26.04 -4.92
CA ASN A 2 4.52 25.38 -5.36
C ASN A 2 4.16 23.98 -5.94
N PRO A 3 4.57 23.66 -7.18
CA PRO A 3 4.18 22.40 -7.82
C PRO A 3 4.76 21.17 -7.14
N ALA A 4 5.98 21.25 -6.61
CA ALA A 4 6.62 20.16 -5.87
C ALA A 4 5.88 19.87 -4.55
N LEU A 5 5.50 20.92 -3.82
CA LEU A 5 4.69 20.76 -2.60
C LEU A 5 3.31 20.16 -2.91
N GLY A 6 2.64 20.64 -3.97
CA GLY A 6 1.35 20.09 -4.40
C GLY A 6 1.42 18.62 -4.83
N ALA A 7 2.55 18.19 -5.40
CA ALA A 7 2.78 16.77 -5.71
C ALA A 7 2.98 15.92 -4.43
N LEU A 8 3.66 16.46 -3.41
CA LEU A 8 3.79 15.80 -2.09
C LEU A 8 2.44 15.65 -1.38
N GLU A 9 1.58 16.67 -1.46
CA GLU A 9 0.21 16.61 -0.92
C GLU A 9 -0.60 15.49 -1.57
N GLN A 10 -0.55 15.41 -2.91
CA GLN A 10 -1.21 14.34 -3.67
C GLN A 10 -0.66 12.95 -3.31
N LEU A 11 0.66 12.81 -3.17
CA LEU A 11 1.29 11.56 -2.76
C LEU A 11 0.86 11.13 -1.36
N SER A 12 0.81 12.05 -0.40
CA SER A 12 0.37 11.77 0.96
C SER A 12 -1.11 11.35 0.99
N ALA A 13 -1.98 12.07 0.28
CA ALA A 13 -3.40 11.73 0.17
C ALA A 13 -3.60 10.34 -0.47
N LEU A 14 -2.90 10.05 -1.56
CA LEU A 14 -2.95 8.73 -2.22
C LEU A 14 -2.45 7.63 -1.28
N SER A 15 -1.36 7.87 -0.54
CA SER A 15 -0.79 6.91 0.41
C SER A 15 -1.77 6.56 1.54
N LEU A 16 -2.56 7.53 2.02
CA LEU A 16 -3.64 7.29 2.98
C LEU A 16 -4.75 6.41 2.41
N VAL A 17 -5.18 6.68 1.17
CA VAL A 17 -6.19 5.85 0.48
C VAL A 17 -5.67 4.43 0.25
N MET A 18 -4.41 4.28 -0.17
CA MET A 18 -3.77 2.98 -0.34
C MET A 18 -3.72 2.18 0.97
N LEU A 19 -3.42 2.84 2.10
CA LEU A 19 -3.45 2.19 3.41
C LEU A 19 -4.86 1.69 3.76
N GLU A 20 -5.88 2.49 3.46
CA GLU A 20 -7.28 2.12 3.70
C GLU A 20 -7.72 0.95 2.82
N ASN A 21 -7.34 0.95 1.54
CA ASN A 21 -7.59 -0.20 0.64
C ASN A 21 -6.93 -1.47 1.17
N ALA A 22 -5.69 -1.39 1.65
CA ALA A 22 -4.99 -2.52 2.25
C ALA A 22 -5.70 -3.05 3.51
N ARG A 23 -6.25 -2.16 4.35
CA ARG A 23 -7.03 -2.54 5.54
C ARG A 23 -8.34 -3.23 5.15
N ASN A 24 -9.00 -2.73 4.12
CA ASN A 24 -10.26 -3.29 3.61
C ASN A 24 -10.04 -4.50 2.69
N SER A 25 -8.78 -4.95 2.51
CA SER A 25 -8.41 -6.04 1.60
C SER A 25 -8.83 -5.80 0.14
N ASP A 26 -8.97 -4.53 -0.26
CA ASP A 26 -9.20 -4.13 -1.65
C ASP A 26 -7.86 -4.11 -2.42
N TRP A 27 -7.39 -5.31 -2.78
CA TRP A 27 -6.11 -5.51 -3.44
C TRP A 27 -6.09 -4.99 -4.88
N GLU A 28 -7.24 -4.96 -5.54
CA GLU A 28 -7.36 -4.45 -6.91
C GLU A 28 -7.15 -2.93 -6.94
N SER A 29 -7.90 -2.19 -6.12
CA SER A 29 -7.72 -0.74 -6.00
C SER A 29 -6.33 -0.39 -5.47
N LEU A 30 -5.75 -1.20 -4.58
CA LEU A 30 -4.37 -1.02 -4.11
C LEU A 30 -3.36 -1.09 -5.26
N LEU A 31 -3.52 -2.03 -6.20
CA LEU A 31 -2.64 -2.16 -7.36
C LEU A 31 -2.80 -1.00 -8.35
N GLN A 32 -4.04 -0.54 -8.57
CA GLN A 32 -4.33 0.62 -9.43
C GLN A 32 -3.70 1.89 -8.86
N HIS A 33 -3.88 2.14 -7.55
CA HIS A 33 -3.27 3.28 -6.89
C HIS A 33 -1.74 3.21 -6.85
N GLU A 34 -1.14 2.01 -6.82
CA GLU A 34 0.32 1.91 -6.94
C GLU A 34 0.85 2.35 -8.31
N ALA A 35 0.10 2.09 -9.39
CA ALA A 35 0.45 2.63 -10.70
C ALA A 35 0.36 4.17 -10.73
N GLN A 36 -0.65 4.75 -10.07
CA GLN A 36 -0.78 6.20 -9.93
C GLN A 36 0.34 6.80 -9.08
N ARG A 37 0.69 6.17 -7.95
CA ARG A 37 1.77 6.61 -7.07
C ARG A 37 3.10 6.67 -7.79
N ARG A 38 3.43 5.65 -8.59
CA ARG A 38 4.64 5.65 -9.42
C ARG A 38 4.71 6.82 -10.40
N LYS A 39 3.61 7.11 -11.12
CA LYS A 39 3.54 8.27 -12.02
C LYS A 39 3.77 9.60 -11.29
N LEU A 40 3.23 9.74 -10.08
CA LEU A 40 3.43 10.94 -9.27
C LEU A 40 4.90 11.07 -8.80
N ILE A 41 5.53 9.96 -8.40
CA ILE A 41 6.94 9.94 -8.01
C ILE A 41 7.84 10.29 -9.22
N GLU A 42 7.55 9.73 -10.39
CA GLU A 42 8.29 10.02 -11.62
C GLU A 42 8.15 11.49 -12.08
N ALA A 43 7.05 12.15 -11.72
CA ALA A 43 6.82 13.56 -12.00
C ALA A 43 7.46 14.51 -10.97
N LEU A 44 7.99 13.99 -9.85
CA LEU A 44 8.69 14.83 -8.88
C LEU A 44 10.03 15.31 -9.45
N PRO A 45 10.44 16.54 -9.09
CA PRO A 45 11.77 17.04 -9.46
C PRO A 45 12.87 16.20 -8.80
N ALA A 46 13.99 16.04 -9.51
CA ALA A 46 15.14 15.31 -9.00
C ALA A 46 15.74 15.95 -7.74
N ASP A 47 15.71 17.28 -7.64
CA ASP A 47 16.12 18.03 -6.46
C ASP A 47 14.92 18.73 -5.80
N LEU A 48 14.20 17.96 -4.99
CA LEU A 48 13.04 18.44 -4.25
C LEU A 48 13.41 19.54 -3.24
N ALA A 49 14.63 19.53 -2.70
CA ALA A 49 15.07 20.50 -1.71
C ALA A 49 15.34 21.88 -2.35
N ALA A 50 15.79 21.91 -3.60
CA ALA A 50 15.92 23.15 -4.36
C ALA A 50 14.56 23.74 -4.77
N GLU A 51 13.57 22.89 -5.05
CA GLU A 51 12.25 23.32 -5.54
C GLU A 51 11.30 23.73 -4.41
N VAL A 52 11.46 23.20 -3.18
CA VAL A 52 10.60 23.55 -2.04
C VAL A 52 11.14 24.80 -1.32
N PRO A 53 10.34 25.87 -1.15
CA PRO A 53 10.75 27.05 -0.41
C PRO A 53 11.02 26.71 1.06
N ALA A 54 12.01 27.37 1.68
CA ALA A 54 12.35 27.15 3.09
C ALA A 54 11.14 27.28 4.04
N ALA A 55 10.21 28.21 3.74
CA ALA A 55 8.98 28.40 4.51
C ALA A 55 8.00 27.21 4.48
N ALA A 56 8.15 26.30 3.51
CA ALA A 56 7.33 25.09 3.35
C ALA A 56 8.12 23.79 3.59
N ALA A 57 9.37 23.89 4.07
CA ALA A 57 10.23 22.73 4.27
C ALA A 57 9.67 21.77 5.35
N ASP A 58 9.14 22.32 6.44
CA ASP A 58 8.53 21.52 7.52
C ASP A 58 7.25 20.80 7.05
N ASP A 59 6.44 21.46 6.22
CA ASP A 59 5.24 20.86 5.62
C ASP A 59 5.62 19.73 4.67
N ALA A 60 6.58 19.98 3.76
CA ALA A 60 7.09 18.96 2.85
C ALA A 60 7.64 17.74 3.62
N ARG A 61 8.39 17.97 4.70
CA ARG A 61 8.88 16.91 5.58
C ARG A 61 7.74 16.11 6.20
N THR A 62 6.74 16.79 6.75
CA THR A 62 5.57 16.14 7.36
C THR A 62 4.82 15.25 6.37
N LEU A 63 4.66 15.72 5.12
CA LEU A 63 4.04 14.95 4.04
C LEU A 63 4.85 13.70 3.68
N ILE A 64 6.18 13.83 3.57
CA ILE A 64 7.06 12.69 3.29
C ILE A 64 7.00 11.66 4.42
N GLU A 65 7.06 12.10 5.68
CA GLU A 65 6.95 11.22 6.85
C GLU A 65 5.58 10.51 6.92
N SER A 66 4.51 11.19 6.51
CA SER A 66 3.17 10.60 6.36
C SER A 66 3.16 9.46 5.34
N CYS A 67 3.73 9.67 4.15
CA CYS A 67 3.87 8.63 3.12
C CYS A 67 4.65 7.42 3.66
N GLN A 68 5.79 7.64 4.32
CA GLN A 68 6.63 6.57 4.88
C GLN A 68 5.89 5.73 5.94
N ARG A 69 5.07 6.38 6.77
CA ARG A 69 4.23 5.70 7.78
C ARG A 69 3.16 4.85 7.10
N CYS A 70 2.48 5.37 6.09
CA CYS A 70 1.48 4.63 5.33
C CYS A 70 2.09 3.40 4.66
N ASP A 71 3.24 3.56 4.01
CA ASP A 71 3.99 2.50 3.36
C ASP A 71 4.36 1.37 4.32
N THR A 72 4.77 1.71 5.54
CA THR A 72 5.07 0.73 6.57
C THR A 72 3.83 -0.06 6.98
N GLY A 73 2.68 0.61 7.11
CA GLY A 73 1.39 -0.04 7.37
C GLY A 73 0.96 -0.97 6.24
N ILE A 74 1.03 -0.51 4.98
CA ILE A 74 0.67 -1.29 3.79
C ILE A 74 1.54 -2.55 3.71
N ARG A 75 2.86 -2.42 3.88
CA ARG A 75 3.79 -3.56 3.86
C ARG A 75 3.44 -4.62 4.91
N ALA A 76 3.10 -4.19 6.13
CA ALA A 76 2.70 -5.11 7.19
C ALA A 76 1.41 -5.88 6.84
N LEU A 77 0.39 -5.19 6.31
CA LEU A 77 -0.89 -5.79 5.92
C LEU A 77 -0.72 -6.77 4.75
N VAL A 78 0.05 -6.40 3.72
CA VAL A 78 0.37 -7.29 2.59
C VAL A 78 1.12 -8.53 3.07
N ALA A 79 2.12 -8.37 3.94
CA ALA A 79 2.88 -9.51 4.49
C ALA A 79 1.99 -10.45 5.30
N CYS A 80 1.08 -9.90 6.12
CA CYS A 80 0.08 -10.67 6.86
C CYS A 80 -0.81 -11.47 5.91
N ARG A 81 -1.39 -10.81 4.90
CA ARG A 81 -2.27 -11.47 3.92
C ARG A 81 -1.56 -12.57 3.13
N GLN A 82 -0.31 -12.33 2.73
CA GLN A 82 0.50 -13.35 2.05
C GLN A 82 0.78 -14.57 2.95
N ALA A 83 0.96 -14.36 4.26
CA ALA A 83 1.11 -15.45 5.21
C ALA A 83 -0.17 -16.28 5.35
N GLU A 84 -1.34 -15.62 5.46
CA GLU A 84 -2.64 -16.28 5.47
C GLU A 84 -2.88 -17.11 4.21
N LEU A 85 -2.66 -16.52 3.02
CA LEU A 85 -2.83 -17.21 1.75
C LEU A 85 -1.90 -18.42 1.62
N ARG A 86 -0.66 -18.32 2.13
CA ARG A 86 0.26 -19.46 2.18
C ARG A 86 -0.27 -20.61 3.04
N VAL A 87 -1.01 -20.33 4.11
CA VAL A 87 -1.64 -21.37 4.92
C VAL A 87 -2.81 -22.00 4.15
N VAL A 88 -3.71 -21.18 3.61
CA VAL A 88 -4.90 -21.65 2.87
C VAL A 88 -4.52 -22.49 1.65
N LEU A 89 -3.57 -22.02 0.84
CA LEU A 89 -3.16 -22.71 -0.38
C LEU A 89 -2.35 -24.00 -0.13
N ARG A 90 -1.78 -24.16 1.07
CA ARG A 90 -1.12 -25.42 1.48
C ARG A 90 -2.09 -26.46 2.02
N GLN A 91 -3.34 -26.08 2.34
CA GLN A 91 -4.34 -27.05 2.74
C GLN A 91 -4.77 -27.84 1.50
N PRO A 92 -4.64 -29.19 1.49
CA PRO A 92 -5.19 -29.96 0.40
C PRO A 92 -6.71 -29.71 0.33
N ALA A 93 -7.23 -29.49 -0.88
CA ALA A 93 -8.67 -29.43 -1.12
C ALA A 93 -9.31 -30.62 -0.43
N GLY A 94 -10.27 -30.36 0.45
CA GLY A 94 -10.72 -31.26 1.51
C GLY A 94 -10.59 -32.76 1.23
N VAL A 95 -9.91 -33.43 2.16
CA VAL A 95 -10.33 -34.73 2.68
C VAL A 95 -11.84 -34.63 2.99
N MET A 96 -12.68 -34.87 1.97
CA MET A 96 -14.04 -35.30 2.22
C MET A 96 -13.91 -36.72 2.74
N ASN A 97 -13.97 -36.86 4.06
CA ASN A 97 -14.12 -38.11 4.76
C ASN A 97 -15.25 -38.91 4.10
N GLY A 98 -14.90 -39.86 3.23
CA GLY A 98 -15.82 -40.91 2.83
C GLY A 98 -16.15 -41.73 4.07
N PRO A 99 -17.42 -42.01 4.39
CA PRO A 99 -17.74 -42.97 5.43
C PRO A 99 -17.33 -44.35 4.92
N ALA A 100 -16.15 -44.82 5.32
CA ALA A 100 -15.79 -46.23 5.23
C ALA A 100 -16.42 -46.98 6.42
N HIS A 101 -17.73 -47.21 6.35
CA HIS A 101 -18.49 -48.16 7.19
C HIS A 101 -19.70 -48.60 6.35
N SER A 102 -19.99 -49.87 6.08
CA SER A 102 -19.43 -51.13 6.59
C SER A 102 -19.76 -52.25 5.59
N ALA A 103 -18.93 -53.30 5.57
CA ALA A 103 -19.31 -54.62 5.08
C ALA A 103 -20.52 -55.16 5.91
N PRO A 104 -21.29 -56.11 5.37
CA PRO A 104 -20.84 -57.52 5.31
C PRO A 104 -20.78 -58.13 3.91
#